data_AF-A0A0N1HP16-F1
#
_entry.id   AF-A0A0N1HP16-F1
#
_cell.length_a   1.000
_cell.length_b   1.000
_cell.length_c   1.000
_cell.angle_alpha   90.00
_cell.angle_beta   90.00
_cell.angle_gamma   90.00
#
_symmetry.space_group_name_H-M   'P 1'
#
loop_
_entity.id
_entity.type
_entity.pdbx_description
1 polymer ?
#
loop_
_entity_poly.entity_id
_entity_poly.type
_entity_poly.pdbx_seq_one_letter_code
_entity_poly.pdbx_strand_id
1 'polypeptide(L)'
;MTTRAAIAEDGSREVQRLLLGNYVSSPFHTKDDPDPPTMPLHPSSTGQSQRPPSPSSRFFSQGTTVPQNRTPGAFFIFADLSVRKAGEYRLEFSLMKMDPIYLMAGRDLPILNRVTSDVFRVVNAKDFDQVHPSTPLVKGLLERGAGYPLKLKKGTREGGRRRNTRDDQGASDDDDSDLDDEG
;
A
#
# COMPACT_ATOMS: atom_id res chain seq x y z
N MET A 1 -15.12 5.99 3.87
CA MET A 1 -15.00 5.04 4.99
C MET A 1 -15.59 5.73 6.21
N THR A 2 -16.66 5.19 6.80
CA THR A 2 -17.37 5.84 7.93
C THR A 2 -16.93 5.22 9.24
N THR A 3 -16.40 6.01 10.16
CA THR A 3 -16.14 5.56 11.54
C THR A 3 -17.48 5.43 12.27
N ARG A 4 -17.85 4.24 12.74
CA ARG A 4 -18.99 4.10 13.67
C ARG A 4 -18.63 4.81 14.98
N ALA A 5 -19.49 5.70 15.45
CA ALA A 5 -19.30 6.40 16.71
C ALA A 5 -19.24 5.38 17.86
N ALA A 6 -18.24 5.51 18.73
CA ALA A 6 -18.24 4.85 20.03
C ALA A 6 -18.94 5.78 21.03
N ILE A 7 -19.86 5.25 21.83
CA ILE A 7 -20.52 6.00 22.91
C ILE A 7 -19.55 5.98 24.10
N ALA A 8 -19.18 7.16 24.62
CA ALA A 8 -18.38 7.26 25.84
C ALA A 8 -19.25 6.91 27.07
N GLU A 9 -18.63 6.44 28.16
CA GLU A 9 -19.35 5.99 29.38
C GLU A 9 -20.18 7.10 30.06
N ASP A 10 -19.91 8.37 29.74
CA ASP A 10 -20.65 9.54 30.23
C ASP A 10 -21.92 9.86 29.40
N GLY A 11 -22.25 9.06 28.39
CA GLY A 11 -23.37 9.31 27.48
C GLY A 11 -23.09 10.38 26.42
N SER A 12 -21.90 10.96 26.39
CA SER A 12 -21.47 11.89 25.34
C SER A 12 -21.22 11.11 24.05
N ARG A 13 -21.86 11.55 22.96
CA ARG A 13 -21.54 11.09 21.60
C ARG A 13 -20.27 11.76 21.12
N GLU A 14 -19.13 11.37 21.70
CA GLU A 14 -17.86 11.80 21.15
C GLU A 14 -17.59 11.00 19.88
N VAL A 15 -17.74 11.63 18.72
CA VAL A 15 -17.26 11.07 17.46
C VAL A 15 -15.75 11.19 17.47
N GLN A 16 -15.07 10.34 18.26
CA GLN A 16 -13.63 10.22 18.20
C GLN A 16 -13.29 9.77 16.78
N ARG A 17 -12.60 10.63 16.02
CA ARG A 17 -12.03 10.29 14.72
C ARG A 17 -10.93 9.26 14.95
N LEU A 18 -11.35 7.99 15.01
CA LEU A 18 -10.50 6.86 15.34
C LEU A 18 -9.40 6.66 14.30
N LEU A 19 -9.76 6.80 13.02
CA LEU A 19 -8.85 6.68 11.87
C LEU A 19 -8.53 8.08 11.34
N LEU A 20 -7.24 8.34 11.14
CA LEU A 20 -6.69 9.56 10.57
C LEU A 20 -5.86 9.26 9.31
N GLY A 21 -5.59 10.30 8.53
CA GLY A 21 -4.74 10.24 7.33
C GLY A 21 -5.56 10.25 6.04
N ASN A 22 -4.95 9.79 4.94
CA ASN A 22 -5.62 9.70 3.65
C ASN A 22 -6.26 8.31 3.44
N TYR A 23 -7.58 8.28 3.48
CA TYR A 23 -8.41 7.09 3.28
C TYR A 23 -9.05 7.00 1.89
N VAL A 24 -8.63 7.86 0.94
CA VAL A 24 -9.03 7.80 -0.47
C VAL A 24 -7.80 7.58 -1.33
N SER A 25 -7.86 6.58 -2.21
CA SER A 25 -6.75 6.20 -3.09
C SER A 25 -7.25 6.02 -4.51
N SER A 26 -6.53 6.58 -5.47
CA SER A 26 -6.75 6.35 -6.90
C SER A 26 -5.97 5.11 -7.35
N PRO A 27 -6.43 4.41 -8.40
CA PRO A 27 -5.71 3.24 -8.92
C PRO A 27 -4.35 3.64 -9.48
N PHE A 28 -3.30 3.00 -8.98
CA PHE A 28 -1.95 3.05 -9.52
C PHE A 28 -1.73 1.84 -10.44
N HIS A 29 -1.42 2.09 -11.71
CA HIS A 29 -1.35 1.05 -12.73
C HIS A 29 0.08 0.61 -12.98
N THR A 30 0.31 -0.70 -13.04
CA THR A 30 1.57 -1.30 -13.43
C THR A 30 1.40 -2.14 -14.69
N LYS A 31 2.43 -2.20 -15.54
CA LYS A 31 2.43 -3.03 -16.76
C LYS A 31 2.76 -4.51 -16.46
N ASP A 32 3.37 -4.73 -15.31
CA ASP A 32 3.87 -5.99 -14.79
C ASP A 32 3.65 -6.04 -13.27
N ASP A 33 3.74 -7.23 -12.68
CA ASP A 33 3.52 -7.39 -11.25
C ASP A 33 4.74 -6.91 -10.44
N PRO A 34 4.56 -6.01 -9.46
CA PRO A 34 5.64 -5.49 -8.62
C PRO A 34 6.25 -6.50 -7.63
N ASP A 35 5.62 -7.65 -7.38
CA ASP A 35 6.15 -8.74 -6.53
C ASP A 35 5.80 -10.12 -7.10
N PRO A 36 6.42 -10.54 -8.22
CA PRO A 36 6.08 -11.80 -8.91
C PRO A 36 6.08 -13.06 -8.04
N PRO A 37 6.97 -13.22 -7.03
CA PRO A 37 6.94 -14.37 -6.12
C PRO A 37 5.67 -14.49 -5.28
N THR A 38 4.98 -13.38 -4.98
CA THR A 38 3.76 -13.37 -4.16
C THR A 38 2.50 -13.07 -4.98
N MET A 39 2.64 -12.89 -6.30
CA MET A 39 1.55 -12.58 -7.20
C MET A 39 0.44 -13.64 -7.11
N PRO A 40 -0.83 -13.26 -6.85
CA PRO A 40 -1.93 -14.19 -6.82
C PRO A 40 -2.22 -14.75 -8.23
N LEU A 41 -2.84 -15.93 -8.28
CA LEU A 41 -3.29 -16.50 -9.56
C LEU A 41 -4.30 -15.55 -10.22
N HIS A 42 -3.93 -14.97 -11.35
CA HIS A 42 -4.81 -14.09 -12.09
C HIS A 42 -5.82 -14.92 -12.90
N PRO A 43 -7.11 -14.53 -12.96
CA PRO A 43 -8.01 -15.11 -13.94
C PRO A 43 -7.50 -14.75 -15.34
N SER A 44 -6.98 -15.74 -16.07
CA SER A 44 -6.55 -15.54 -17.45
C SER A 44 -7.79 -15.33 -18.32
N SER A 45 -8.03 -14.10 -18.76
CA SER A 45 -8.97 -13.80 -19.82
C SER A 45 -8.40 -14.24 -21.17
N THR A 46 -8.03 -15.51 -21.33
CA THR A 46 -7.88 -16.10 -22.65
C THR A 46 -9.29 -16.32 -23.16
N GLY A 47 -9.91 -15.23 -23.62
CA GLY A 47 -11.16 -15.28 -24.34
C GLY A 47 -11.00 -16.23 -25.52
N GLN A 48 -11.74 -17.33 -25.46
CA GLN A 48 -12.53 -17.87 -26.56
C GLN A 48 -12.09 -17.42 -27.96
N SER A 49 -11.08 -18.07 -28.51
CA SER A 49 -11.13 -18.51 -29.88
C SER A 49 -11.02 -20.03 -29.84
N GLN A 50 -12.13 -20.71 -29.54
CA GLN A 50 -12.30 -22.11 -29.94
C GLN A 50 -12.33 -22.15 -31.46
N ARG A 51 -11.15 -22.02 -32.11
CA ARG A 51 -10.97 -22.62 -33.42
C ARG A 51 -11.01 -24.14 -33.19
N PRO A 52 -11.78 -24.90 -33.99
CA PRO A 52 -11.76 -26.36 -33.88
C PRO A 52 -10.30 -26.84 -33.95
N PRO A 53 -9.91 -27.84 -33.14
CA PRO A 53 -8.54 -28.28 -33.08
C PRO A 53 -8.11 -28.77 -34.47
N SER A 54 -7.25 -27.98 -35.13
CA SER A 54 -6.52 -28.48 -36.30
C SER A 54 -5.72 -29.70 -35.85
N PRO A 55 -5.69 -30.80 -36.62
CA PRO A 55 -4.91 -31.99 -36.27
C PRO A 55 -3.41 -31.70 -36.04
N SER A 56 -2.91 -30.54 -36.47
CA SER A 56 -1.56 -30.04 -36.22
C SER A 56 -1.31 -29.55 -34.79
N SER A 57 -2.33 -29.37 -33.93
CA SER A 57 -2.14 -28.86 -32.56
C SER A 57 -1.47 -29.88 -31.61
N ARG A 58 -1.34 -31.15 -32.02
CA ARG A 58 -0.69 -32.21 -31.23
C ARG A 58 0.82 -32.02 -31.09
N PHE A 59 1.43 -31.15 -31.92
CA PHE A 59 2.86 -30.87 -31.90
C PHE A 59 3.22 -29.60 -31.11
N PHE A 60 2.23 -28.84 -30.63
CA PHE A 60 2.46 -27.66 -29.81
C PHE A 60 1.93 -27.94 -28.41
N SER A 61 2.85 -28.22 -27.49
CA SER A 61 2.52 -28.35 -26.07
C SER A 61 1.86 -27.05 -25.60
N GLN A 62 0.60 -27.20 -25.19
CA GLN A 62 -0.20 -26.12 -24.64
C GLN A 62 0.29 -25.85 -23.23
N GLY A 63 1.00 -24.74 -23.07
CA GLY A 63 1.55 -24.29 -21.81
C GLY A 63 2.12 -22.88 -21.96
N THR A 64 1.33 -21.94 -22.50
CA THR A 64 1.68 -20.52 -22.37
C THR A 64 1.42 -20.11 -20.94
N THR A 65 2.37 -20.43 -20.07
CA THR A 65 2.68 -19.59 -18.92
C THR A 65 2.97 -18.22 -19.51
N VAL A 66 2.02 -17.28 -19.43
CA VAL A 66 2.41 -15.87 -19.47
C VAL A 66 3.51 -15.76 -18.40
N PRO A 67 4.72 -15.29 -18.75
CA PRO A 67 5.77 -15.17 -17.75
C PRO A 67 5.17 -14.38 -16.59
N GLN A 68 5.18 -14.95 -15.39
CA GLN A 68 4.43 -14.44 -14.22
C GLN A 68 4.65 -12.93 -14.01
N ASN A 69 5.80 -12.41 -14.42
CA ASN A 69 6.17 -11.00 -14.38
C ASN A 69 5.66 -10.12 -15.55
N ARG A 70 4.59 -10.48 -16.27
CA ARG A 70 4.01 -9.61 -17.35
C ARG A 70 2.52 -9.36 -17.19
N THR A 71 1.96 -9.66 -16.03
CA THR A 71 0.54 -9.41 -15.76
C THR A 71 0.38 -7.94 -15.34
N PRO A 72 -0.37 -7.11 -16.09
CA PRO A 72 -0.66 -5.75 -15.66
C PRO A 72 -1.59 -5.76 -14.44
N GLY A 73 -1.42 -4.78 -13.56
CA GLY A 73 -2.15 -4.69 -12.30
C GLY A 73 -2.60 -3.26 -11.97
N ALA A 74 -3.62 -3.16 -11.11
CA ALA A 74 -4.07 -1.90 -10.53
C ALA A 74 -4.04 -2.00 -9.00
N PHE A 75 -3.30 -1.10 -8.36
CA PHE A 75 -3.07 -1.07 -6.92
C PHE A 75 -3.72 0.15 -6.28
N PHE A 76 -4.36 -0.03 -5.13
CA PHE A 76 -4.90 1.07 -4.31
C PHE A 76 -4.05 1.16 -3.04
N ILE A 77 -3.31 2.25 -2.90
CA ILE A 77 -2.26 2.39 -1.88
C ILE A 77 -2.76 3.35 -0.79
N PHE A 78 -2.74 2.88 0.45
CA PHE A 78 -3.10 3.66 1.65
C PHE A 78 -1.88 3.75 2.58
N ALA A 79 -0.92 4.60 2.21
CA ALA A 79 0.37 4.68 2.91
C ALA A 79 0.38 5.59 4.15
N ASP A 80 -0.67 6.39 4.32
CA ASP A 80 -0.81 7.37 5.41
C ASP A 80 -2.11 7.12 6.17
N LEU A 81 -2.11 6.10 7.03
CA LEU A 81 -3.21 5.76 7.93
C LEU A 81 -2.69 5.71 9.37
N SER A 82 -3.45 6.27 10.31
CA SER A 82 -3.14 6.24 11.74
C SER A 82 -4.39 5.98 12.58
N VAL A 83 -4.29 5.11 13.59
CA VAL A 83 -5.37 4.81 14.53
C VAL A 83 -5.04 5.39 15.89
N ARG A 84 -5.96 6.18 16.47
CA ARG A 84 -5.69 6.94 17.70
C ARG A 84 -5.82 6.17 19.00
N LYS A 85 -6.52 5.04 18.99
CA LYS A 85 -6.83 4.27 20.19
C LYS A 85 -6.24 2.87 20.05
N ALA A 86 -5.60 2.38 21.11
CA ALA A 86 -5.13 1.01 21.18
C ALA A 86 -6.32 0.03 21.15
N GLY A 87 -6.13 -1.10 20.48
CA GLY A 87 -7.18 -2.09 20.28
C GLY A 87 -6.92 -2.98 19.08
N GLU A 88 -7.85 -3.89 18.81
CA GLU A 88 -7.84 -4.76 17.63
C GLU A 88 -8.82 -4.24 16.60
N TYR A 89 -8.36 -4.12 15.36
CA TYR A 89 -9.11 -3.48 14.30
C TYR A 89 -9.00 -4.27 12.98
N ARG A 90 -9.96 -4.02 12.09
CA ARG A 90 -9.91 -4.40 10.68
C ARG A 90 -10.18 -3.16 9.84
N LEU A 91 -9.58 -3.09 8.66
CA LEU A 91 -9.89 -2.07 7.66
C LEU A 91 -10.87 -2.66 6.65
N GLU A 92 -11.98 -1.96 6.40
CA GLU A 92 -12.88 -2.24 5.26
C GLU A 92 -12.53 -1.30 4.10
N PHE A 93 -12.16 -1.88 2.97
CA PHE A 93 -11.90 -1.18 1.72
C PHE A 93 -13.15 -1.25 0.85
N SER A 94 -13.67 -0.09 0.43
CA SER A 94 -14.80 0.01 -0.49
C SER A 94 -14.31 0.52 -1.85
N LEU A 95 -14.49 -0.28 -2.90
CA LEU A 95 -14.22 0.13 -4.27
C LEU A 95 -15.43 0.87 -4.84
N MET A 96 -15.23 2.09 -5.30
CA MET A 96 -16.29 2.93 -5.88
C MET A 96 -15.94 3.29 -7.32
N LYS A 97 -16.96 3.35 -8.19
CA LYS A 97 -16.80 3.86 -9.55
C LYS A 97 -17.15 5.34 -9.59
N MET A 98 -16.16 6.18 -9.86
CA MET A 98 -16.36 7.60 -10.12
C MET A 98 -16.79 7.80 -11.57
N ASP A 99 -18.10 7.77 -11.83
CA ASP A 99 -18.68 8.07 -13.14
C ASP A 99 -19.28 9.48 -13.10
N PRO A 100 -19.06 10.36 -14.11
CA PRO A 100 -19.67 11.69 -14.16
C PRO A 100 -21.18 11.70 -13.90
N ILE A 101 -21.89 10.64 -14.30
CA ILE A 101 -23.34 10.48 -14.06
C ILE A 101 -23.68 10.40 -12.56
N TYR A 102 -22.77 9.88 -11.74
CA TYR A 102 -22.93 9.73 -10.29
C TYR A 102 -22.30 10.89 -9.49
N LEU A 103 -21.58 11.81 -10.14
CA LEU A 103 -20.94 12.96 -9.49
C LEU A 103 -21.84 14.20 -9.41
N MET A 104 -23.12 14.07 -9.79
CA MET A 104 -24.11 15.14 -9.56
C MET A 104 -24.36 15.33 -8.07
N ALA A 105 -24.43 16.59 -7.63
CA ALA A 105 -24.71 16.95 -6.24
C ALA A 105 -25.98 16.23 -5.74
N GLY A 106 -25.86 15.55 -4.60
CA GLY A 106 -26.96 14.79 -3.99
C GLY A 106 -27.12 13.34 -4.45
N ARG A 107 -26.21 12.82 -5.29
CA ARG A 107 -26.17 11.39 -5.64
C ARG A 107 -25.08 10.65 -4.87
N ASP A 108 -25.39 9.43 -4.45
CA ASP A 108 -24.43 8.52 -3.83
C ASP A 108 -23.59 7.80 -4.88
N LEU A 109 -22.31 7.61 -4.59
CA LEU A 109 -21.41 6.83 -5.42
C LEU A 109 -21.64 5.33 -5.18
N PRO A 110 -21.89 4.53 -6.24
CA PRO A 110 -22.10 3.09 -6.07
C PRO A 110 -20.82 2.41 -5.61
N ILE A 111 -20.95 1.56 -4.58
CA ILE A 111 -19.89 0.66 -4.12
C ILE A 111 -19.94 -0.60 -4.99
N LEU A 112 -18.90 -0.82 -5.78
CA LEU A 112 -18.76 -1.99 -6.64
C LEU A 112 -18.40 -3.24 -5.85
N ASN A 113 -17.51 -3.10 -4.86
CA ASN A 113 -17.03 -4.22 -4.05
C ASN A 113 -16.54 -3.74 -2.69
N ARG A 114 -16.53 -4.64 -1.69
CA ARG A 114 -15.96 -4.42 -0.38
C ARG A 114 -15.06 -5.58 0.02
N VAL A 115 -13.90 -5.27 0.58
CA VAL A 115 -12.96 -6.25 1.12
C VAL A 115 -12.54 -5.82 2.52
N THR A 116 -12.38 -6.78 3.43
CA THR A 116 -11.93 -6.50 4.81
C THR A 116 -10.54 -7.08 5.03
N SER A 117 -9.66 -6.34 5.69
CA SER A 117 -8.33 -6.81 6.07
C SER A 117 -8.40 -7.89 7.16
N ASP A 118 -7.26 -8.56 7.37
CA ASP A 118 -7.01 -9.29 8.60
C ASP A 118 -7.04 -8.36 9.82
N VAL A 119 -7.20 -8.95 11.01
CA VAL A 119 -7.12 -8.21 12.28
C VAL A 119 -5.70 -7.73 12.48
N PHE A 120 -5.54 -6.45 12.85
CA PHE A 120 -4.27 -5.90 13.29
C PHE A 120 -4.43 -5.23 14.65
N ARG A 121 -3.35 -5.26 15.43
CA ARG A 121 -3.30 -4.70 16.78
C ARG A 121 -2.66 -3.31 16.76
N VAL A 122 -3.35 -2.34 17.32
CA VAL A 122 -2.84 -1.00 17.61
C VAL A 122 -2.44 -0.97 19.08
N VAL A 123 -1.19 -0.62 19.35
CA VAL A 123 -0.61 -0.54 20.69
C VAL A 123 -0.29 0.90 21.04
N ASN A 124 -0.14 1.19 22.33
CA ASN A 124 0.37 2.50 22.74
C ASN A 124 1.83 2.66 22.31
N ALA A 125 2.29 3.91 22.16
CA ALA A 125 3.66 4.19 21.72
C ALA A 125 4.74 3.52 22.59
N LYS A 126 4.49 3.38 23.89
CA LYS A 126 5.40 2.71 24.84
C LYS A 126 5.52 1.19 24.63
N ASP A 127 4.48 0.58 24.06
CA ASP A 127 4.36 -0.87 23.83
C ASP A 127 4.64 -1.21 22.35
N PHE A 128 5.09 -0.22 21.56
CA PHE A 128 5.38 -0.40 20.15
C PHE A 128 6.79 -0.94 19.96
N ASP A 129 6.89 -2.20 19.51
CA ASP A 129 8.17 -2.91 19.39
C ASP A 129 9.08 -2.25 18.35
N GLN A 130 8.61 -2.18 17.10
CA GLN A 130 9.41 -1.68 15.99
C GLN A 130 8.58 -1.36 14.75
N VAL A 131 9.12 -0.45 13.92
CA VAL A 131 8.65 -0.26 12.54
C VAL A 131 9.21 -1.37 11.66
N HIS A 132 8.34 -2.09 10.96
CA HIS A 132 8.75 -3.11 9.99
C HIS A 132 9.40 -2.48 8.75
N PRO A 133 10.42 -3.15 8.17
CA PRO A 133 10.95 -2.78 6.87
C PRO A 133 9.88 -2.96 5.77
N SER A 134 10.01 -2.19 4.69
CA SER A 134 9.16 -2.33 3.50
C SER A 134 9.30 -3.72 2.89
N THR A 135 8.16 -4.29 2.51
CA THR A 135 8.07 -5.57 1.80
C THR A 135 8.60 -5.47 0.36
N PRO A 136 8.88 -6.60 -0.32
CA PRO A 136 9.22 -6.61 -1.74
C PRO A 136 8.18 -5.88 -2.60
N LEU A 137 6.89 -6.10 -2.35
CA LEU A 137 5.80 -5.37 -3.00
C LEU A 137 5.94 -3.84 -2.91
N VAL A 138 6.24 -3.31 -1.72
CA VAL A 138 6.44 -1.85 -1.56
C VAL A 138 7.64 -1.37 -2.37
N LYS A 139 8.73 -2.14 -2.41
CA LYS A 139 9.92 -1.81 -3.21
C LYS A 139 9.60 -1.79 -4.70
N GLY A 140 8.97 -2.85 -5.21
CA GLY A 140 8.60 -2.96 -6.62
C GLY A 140 7.59 -1.90 -7.07
N LEU A 141 6.66 -1.49 -6.19
CA LEU A 141 5.75 -0.38 -6.46
C LEU A 141 6.50 0.96 -6.54
N LEU A 142 7.44 1.22 -5.63
CA LEU A 142 8.25 2.44 -5.64
C LEU A 142 9.13 2.52 -6.90
N GLU A 143 9.75 1.41 -7.31
CA GLU A 143 10.53 1.31 -8.55
C GLU A 143 9.70 1.64 -9.80
N ARG A 144 8.38 1.41 -9.75
CA ARG A 144 7.43 1.71 -10.84
C ARG A 144 6.83 3.11 -10.76
N GLY A 145 7.22 3.92 -9.77
CA GLY A 145 6.78 5.30 -9.62
C GLY A 145 5.57 5.52 -8.71
N ALA A 146 5.20 4.52 -7.89
CA ALA A 146 4.09 4.63 -6.92
C ALA A 146 4.43 5.49 -5.69
N GLY A 147 5.26 6.53 -5.85
CA GLY A 147 5.90 7.32 -4.79
C GLY A 147 4.94 8.00 -3.80
N TYR A 148 5.16 9.28 -3.48
CA TYR A 148 4.39 9.94 -2.41
C TYR A 148 2.87 9.67 -2.50
N PRO A 149 2.21 9.20 -1.41
CA PRO A 149 2.71 9.14 -0.02
C PRO A 149 3.50 7.87 0.37
N LEU A 150 3.66 6.89 -0.52
CA LEU A 150 4.42 5.66 -0.23
C LEU A 150 5.92 5.96 -0.12
N LYS A 151 6.57 5.40 0.89
CA LYS A 151 8.01 5.58 1.16
C LYS A 151 8.65 4.27 1.59
N LEU A 152 9.93 4.11 1.23
CA LEU A 152 10.72 2.96 1.66
C LEU A 152 11.04 3.07 3.16
N LYS A 153 10.72 2.02 3.92
CA LYS A 153 11.05 1.88 5.33
C LYS A 153 12.15 0.85 5.49
N LYS A 154 13.26 1.23 6.14
CA LYS A 154 14.40 0.33 6.38
C LYS A 154 14.20 -0.59 7.60
N GLY A 155 13.21 -0.30 8.43
CA GLY A 155 13.03 -0.91 9.75
C GLY A 155 13.99 -0.36 10.80
N THR A 156 13.68 -0.56 12.08
CA THR A 156 14.58 -0.18 13.18
C THR A 156 15.57 -1.33 13.40
N ARG A 157 16.89 -1.07 13.31
CA ARG A 157 17.90 -2.09 13.66
C ARG A 157 17.90 -2.28 15.18
N GLU A 158 17.79 -3.52 15.65
CA GLU A 158 18.10 -3.88 17.04
C GLU A 158 19.56 -3.49 17.31
N GLY A 159 19.81 -2.41 18.06
CA GLY A 159 21.18 -1.95 18.35
C GLY A 159 21.35 -0.48 18.72
N GLY A 160 20.31 0.34 18.65
CA GLY A 160 20.39 1.78 18.96
C GLY A 160 20.30 2.18 20.43
N ARG A 161 20.23 1.23 21.38
CA ARG A 161 20.36 1.52 22.82
C ARG A 161 21.83 1.37 23.26
N ARG A 162 22.76 2.04 22.59
CA ARG A 162 24.09 2.26 23.19
C ARG A 162 23.98 3.50 24.08
N ARG A 163 24.12 3.21 25.37
CA ARG A 163 24.21 4.11 26.52
C ARG A 163 24.67 5.51 26.15
N ASN A 164 23.85 6.48 26.55
CA ASN A 164 24.27 7.79 26.99
C ASN A 164 25.37 7.64 28.05
N THR A 165 26.62 7.60 27.61
CA THR A 165 27.78 7.86 28.45
C THR A 165 28.61 8.87 27.68
N ARG A 166 28.65 10.06 28.26
CA ARG A 166 29.50 11.20 27.95
C ARG A 166 30.85 10.73 27.42
N ASP A 167 31.25 11.24 26.26
CA ASP A 167 32.58 11.81 26.09
C ASP A 167 32.52 12.87 25.00
N ASP A 168 32.75 14.08 25.48
CA ASP A 168 33.08 15.31 24.78
C ASP A 168 34.42 15.13 24.04
N GLN A 169 34.44 15.45 22.74
CA GLN A 169 35.56 16.10 22.04
C GLN A 169 35.38 16.05 20.51
N GLY A 170 35.53 17.22 19.87
CA GLY A 170 36.16 17.30 18.54
C GLY A 170 35.33 17.95 17.44
N ALA A 171 35.45 19.27 17.35
CA ALA A 171 34.99 20.14 16.28
C ALA A 171 35.54 19.78 14.88
N SER A 172 34.75 20.07 13.84
CA SER A 172 35.15 20.96 12.71
C SER A 172 33.94 21.20 11.82
N ASP A 173 33.42 22.43 11.88
CA ASP A 173 32.78 23.09 10.75
C ASP A 173 33.85 23.41 9.68
N ASP A 174 33.39 23.81 8.49
CA ASP A 174 34.11 24.27 7.30
C ASP A 174 34.45 23.17 6.26
N ASP A 175 33.77 23.17 5.11
CA ASP A 175 34.24 23.97 3.97
C ASP A 175 33.24 23.93 2.79
N ASP A 176 32.93 25.12 2.30
CA ASP A 176 32.22 25.41 1.05
C ASP A 176 33.08 24.97 -0.14
N SER A 177 32.46 24.42 -1.18
CA SER A 177 32.98 24.63 -2.54
C SER A 177 31.86 24.45 -3.56
N ASP A 178 31.19 25.56 -3.82
CA ASP A 178 30.69 25.89 -5.15
C ASP A 178 31.87 25.83 -6.13
N LEU A 179 31.77 24.95 -7.13
CA LEU A 179 32.58 25.02 -8.34
C LEU A 179 31.64 24.95 -9.54
N ASP A 180 31.31 26.14 -10.03
CA ASP A 180 31.04 26.38 -11.44
C ASP A 180 32.30 26.03 -12.26
N ASP A 181 32.15 25.22 -13.31
CA ASP A 181 33.07 25.27 -14.46
C ASP A 181 32.29 24.95 -15.74
N GLU A 182 32.34 25.89 -16.68
CA GLU A 182 31.73 25.85 -18.00
C GLU A 182 32.52 24.94 -18.97
N GLY A 183 31.80 24.32 -19.90
CA GLY A 183 32.33 23.67 -21.09
C GLY A 183 31.23 23.29 -22.07
#